data_AF-A0A8J2BI14-F1
#
_entry.id   AF-A0A8J2BI14-F1
#
_cell.length_a   1.000
_cell.length_b   1.000
_cell.length_c   1.000
_cell.angle_alpha   90.00
_cell.angle_beta   90.00
_cell.angle_gamma   90.00
#
_symmetry.space_group_name_H-M   'P 1'
#
loop_
_entity.id
_entity.type
_entity.pdbx_description
1 polymer ?
#
loop_
_entity_poly.entity_id
_entity_poly.type
_entity_poly.pdbx_seq_one_letter_code
_entity_poly.pdbx_strand_id
1 'polypeptide(L)'
;MEVLFYVIANGCFLLAGIMLLFEKHRMAEKSDQWSKPQEVMVARDTQIMFFIGTLLRFYWSASPPAVWSNESDLVKILCKLDITMSPIVWGAVCWHVARNQVKYTQSLRIGLGSGQSIPLNWAALTVITYFFSMVLHYLNPPVKSWTGDIHNEPWPMADVSVVWNMTLDCVAMFPQLYVIYKTDEPVSDGAANFVGTLCVSRVLRMFAWGHIIYTAWVRAVEVPAFLWCYVLPDTLHTVLMGNYLVLFLQKLKNTVVAWGNAAEEIV
;
A
#
# COMPACT_ATOMS: atom_id res chain seq x y z
N MET A 1 2.08 15.74 -16.66
CA MET A 1 0.85 14.91 -16.52
C MET A 1 1.11 13.72 -15.61
N GLU A 2 2.23 13.00 -15.80
CA GLU A 2 2.66 11.84 -14.99
C GLU A 2 2.68 12.11 -13.48
N VAL A 3 3.34 13.20 -13.08
CA VAL A 3 3.46 13.58 -11.65
C VAL A 3 2.08 13.89 -11.04
N LEU A 4 1.15 14.41 -11.84
CA LEU A 4 -0.22 14.66 -11.36
C LEU A 4 -0.96 13.35 -11.06
N PHE A 5 -0.85 12.33 -11.93
CA PHE A 5 -1.42 11.01 -11.66
C PHE A 5 -0.83 10.39 -10.39
N TYR A 6 0.47 10.53 -10.19
CA TYR A 6 1.14 10.04 -8.98
C TYR A 6 0.66 10.74 -7.71
N VAL A 7 0.54 12.07 -7.75
CA VAL A 7 0.01 12.88 -6.64
C VAL A 7 -1.44 12.51 -6.32
N ILE A 8 -2.31 12.38 -7.33
CA ILE A 8 -3.71 11.98 -7.11
C ILE A 8 -3.77 10.56 -6.54
N ALA A 9 -2.95 9.63 -7.06
CA ALA A 9 -2.88 8.28 -6.55
C ALA A 9 -2.49 8.24 -5.06
N ASN A 10 -1.51 9.05 -4.64
CA ASN A 10 -1.14 9.16 -3.23
C ASN A 10 -2.23 9.83 -2.39
N GLY A 11 -2.94 10.81 -2.95
CA GLY A 11 -4.14 11.38 -2.33
C GLY A 11 -5.22 10.32 -2.04
N CYS A 12 -5.46 9.39 -2.98
CA CYS A 12 -6.35 8.25 -2.75
C CYS A 12 -5.81 7.33 -1.64
N PHE A 13 -4.50 7.05 -1.62
CA PHE A 13 -3.89 6.23 -0.58
C PHE A 13 -4.03 6.87 0.82
N LEU A 14 -3.84 8.19 0.93
CA LEU A 14 -4.07 8.96 2.15
C LEU A 14 -5.55 8.91 2.57
N LEU A 15 -6.46 9.14 1.62
CA LEU A 15 -7.91 9.09 1.86
C LEU A 15 -8.37 7.72 2.36
N ALA A 16 -7.80 6.64 1.83
CA ALA A 16 -8.07 5.28 2.31
C ALA A 16 -7.70 5.13 3.80
N GLY A 17 -6.56 5.68 4.24
CA GLY A 17 -6.17 5.71 5.65
C GLY A 17 -7.15 6.51 6.51
N ILE A 18 -7.60 7.68 6.04
CA ILE A 18 -8.60 8.52 6.73
C ILE A 18 -9.93 7.77 6.88
N MET A 19 -10.38 7.08 5.83
CA MET A 19 -11.61 6.28 5.87
C MET A 19 -11.55 5.17 6.93
N LEU A 20 -10.40 4.53 7.12
CA LEU A 20 -10.24 3.54 8.20
C LEU A 20 -10.35 4.15 9.59
N LEU A 21 -9.76 5.33 9.81
CA LEU A 21 -9.88 6.05 11.07
C LEU A 21 -11.33 6.44 11.36
N PHE A 22 -12.02 6.99 10.36
CA PHE A 22 -13.42 7.37 10.48
C PHE A 22 -14.32 6.16 10.76
N GLU A 23 -14.10 5.05 10.04
CA GLU A 23 -14.86 3.82 10.27
C GLU A 23 -14.63 3.27 11.67
N LYS A 24 -13.39 3.30 12.18
CA LYS A 24 -13.09 2.88 13.55
C LYS A 24 -13.83 3.74 14.57
N HIS A 25 -13.90 5.05 14.36
CA HIS A 25 -14.65 5.95 15.24
C HIS A 25 -16.15 5.66 15.19
N ARG A 26 -16.72 5.53 13.98
CA ARG A 26 -18.14 5.18 13.76
C ARG A 26 -18.53 3.85 14.41
N MET A 27 -17.65 2.85 14.35
CA MET A 27 -17.88 1.56 15.01
C MET A 27 -17.80 1.65 16.53
N ALA A 28 -16.97 2.53 17.09
CA ALA A 28 -16.88 2.73 18.54
C ALA A 28 -18.19 3.29 19.10
N GLU A 29 -18.80 4.28 18.43
CA GLU A 29 -20.10 4.85 18.83
C GLU A 29 -21.23 3.80 18.81
N LYS A 30 -21.20 2.89 17.83
CA LYS A 30 -22.18 1.79 17.74
C LYS A 30 -21.91 0.68 18.76
N SER A 31 -20.66 0.49 19.19
CA SER A 31 -20.30 -0.57 20.13
C SER A 31 -20.96 -0.40 21.49
N ASP A 32 -21.30 0.83 21.89
CA ASP A 32 -22.05 1.08 23.13
C ASP A 32 -23.47 0.46 23.08
N GLN A 33 -23.96 0.12 21.88
CA GLN A 33 -25.27 -0.51 21.66
C GLN A 33 -25.18 -2.03 21.42
N TRP A 34 -24.01 -2.60 21.12
CA TRP A 34 -23.86 -4.00 20.70
C TRP A 34 -22.88 -4.78 21.59
N SER A 35 -23.19 -6.04 21.91
CA SER A 35 -22.41 -6.86 22.86
C SER A 35 -21.03 -7.31 22.37
N LYS A 36 -20.65 -7.04 21.12
CA LYS A 36 -19.33 -7.38 20.57
C LYS A 36 -18.78 -6.24 19.69
N PRO A 37 -17.53 -5.80 19.90
CA PRO A 37 -16.90 -4.80 19.06
C PRO A 37 -16.76 -5.34 17.63
N GLN A 38 -17.33 -4.64 16.66
CA GLN A 38 -17.09 -4.92 15.25
C GLN A 38 -15.69 -4.42 14.88
N GLU A 39 -14.90 -5.27 14.23
CA GLU A 39 -13.58 -4.93 13.72
C GLU A 39 -13.63 -4.83 12.19
N VAL A 40 -13.05 -3.76 11.63
CA VAL A 40 -12.89 -3.61 10.18
C VAL A 40 -11.99 -4.73 9.64
N MET A 41 -12.40 -5.41 8.58
CA MET A 41 -11.64 -6.54 7.99
C MET A 41 -10.40 -6.05 7.20
N VAL A 42 -9.44 -5.47 7.91
CA VAL A 42 -8.14 -5.08 7.38
C VAL A 42 -7.05 -5.67 8.28
N ALA A 43 -6.12 -6.39 7.68
CA ALA A 43 -5.00 -7.02 8.36
C ALA A 43 -4.14 -5.96 9.06
N ARG A 44 -3.82 -6.22 10.33
CA ARG A 44 -2.93 -5.38 11.14
C ARG A 44 -1.57 -5.23 10.46
N ASP A 45 -1.03 -6.34 9.99
CA ASP A 45 0.30 -6.44 9.39
C ASP A 45 0.40 -5.56 8.13
N THR A 46 -0.64 -5.52 7.30
CA THR A 46 -0.72 -4.65 6.12
C THR A 46 -0.66 -3.17 6.52
N GLN A 47 -1.37 -2.75 7.57
CA GLN A 47 -1.38 -1.37 8.04
C GLN A 47 0.00 -0.94 8.58
N ILE A 48 0.67 -1.81 9.34
CA ILE A 48 2.02 -1.57 9.86
C ILE A 48 3.01 -1.42 8.70
N MET A 49 2.95 -2.31 7.71
CA MET A 49 3.83 -2.26 6.56
C MET A 49 3.59 -1.02 5.69
N PHE A 50 2.33 -0.59 5.52
CA PHE A 50 2.01 0.69 4.88
C PHE A 50 2.57 1.88 5.65
N PHE A 51 2.48 1.88 6.98
CA PHE A 51 3.10 2.93 7.79
C PHE A 51 4.62 2.99 7.61
N ILE A 52 5.32 1.86 7.71
CA ILE A 52 6.77 1.79 7.43
C ILE A 52 7.07 2.29 6.01
N GLY A 53 6.26 1.90 5.03
CA GLY A 53 6.36 2.40 3.65
C GLY A 53 6.24 3.92 3.56
N THR A 54 5.32 4.54 4.28
CA THR A 54 5.20 6.01 4.32
C THR A 54 6.39 6.71 4.99
N LEU A 55 7.01 6.09 6.00
CA LEU A 55 8.23 6.62 6.61
C LEU A 55 9.41 6.56 5.65
N LEU A 56 9.58 5.42 4.94
CA LEU A 56 10.59 5.29 3.88
C LEU A 56 10.34 6.32 2.78
N ARG A 57 9.08 6.50 2.39
CA ARG A 57 8.67 7.52 1.42
C ARG A 57 9.10 8.89 1.85
N PHE A 58 8.72 9.32 3.05
CA PHE A 58 9.14 10.60 3.61
C PHE A 58 10.66 10.78 3.54
N TYR A 59 11.42 9.76 3.96
CA TYR A 59 12.88 9.78 3.96
C TYR A 59 13.49 10.00 2.57
N TRP A 60 13.17 9.15 1.59
CA TRP A 60 13.77 9.27 0.26
C TRP A 60 13.23 10.46 -0.52
N SER A 61 11.98 10.83 -0.30
CA SER A 61 11.32 11.96 -0.94
C SER A 61 11.90 13.31 -0.48
N ALA A 62 12.25 13.43 0.80
CA ALA A 62 12.87 14.61 1.38
C ALA A 62 14.41 14.64 1.23
N SER A 63 15.02 13.56 0.70
CA SER A 63 16.46 13.53 0.47
C SER A 63 16.88 14.63 -0.51
N PRO A 64 18.00 15.35 -0.28
CA PRO A 64 18.42 16.45 -1.13
C PRO A 64 19.13 15.96 -2.42
N PRO A 65 18.81 16.53 -3.60
CA PRO A 65 17.67 17.42 -3.85
C PRO A 65 16.35 16.64 -3.81
N ALA A 66 15.31 17.25 -3.22
CA ALA A 66 14.00 16.60 -3.14
C ALA A 66 13.52 16.18 -4.53
N VAL A 67 12.82 15.04 -4.62
CA VAL A 67 12.47 14.42 -5.91
C VAL A 67 11.59 15.32 -6.80
N TRP A 68 10.82 16.23 -6.20
CA TRP A 68 9.97 17.22 -6.90
C TRP A 68 10.62 18.61 -7.02
N SER A 69 11.93 18.75 -6.78
CA SER A 69 12.63 20.04 -6.79
C SER A 69 12.48 20.80 -8.12
N ASN A 70 12.36 20.07 -9.23
CA ASN A 70 12.22 20.63 -10.57
C ASN A 70 10.75 20.77 -11.04
N GLU A 71 9.77 20.43 -10.20
CA GLU A 71 8.36 20.49 -10.55
C GLU A 71 7.74 21.89 -10.38
N SER A 72 6.52 22.08 -10.87
CA SER A 72 5.75 23.31 -10.65
C SER A 72 5.42 23.53 -9.17
N ASP A 73 5.21 24.78 -8.75
CA ASP A 73 4.96 25.11 -7.34
C ASP A 73 3.74 24.41 -6.76
N LEU A 74 2.67 24.25 -7.55
CA LEU A 74 1.49 23.50 -7.14
C LEU A 74 1.84 22.04 -6.83
N VAL A 75 2.59 21.38 -7.72
CA VAL A 75 3.01 19.97 -7.54
C VAL A 75 3.92 19.85 -6.32
N LYS A 76 4.85 20.79 -6.12
CA LYS A 76 5.72 20.84 -4.93
C LYS A 76 4.91 20.93 -3.64
N ILE A 77 3.88 21.78 -3.60
CA ILE A 77 3.00 21.91 -2.43
C ILE A 77 2.25 20.60 -2.18
N LEU A 78 1.68 19.99 -3.22
CA LEU A 78 0.95 18.73 -3.08
C LEU A 78 1.84 17.57 -2.62
N CYS A 79 3.06 17.46 -3.16
CA CYS A 79 4.04 16.48 -2.69
C CYS A 79 4.43 16.70 -1.23
N LYS A 80 4.68 17.96 -0.81
CA LYS A 80 4.97 18.28 0.60
C LYS A 80 3.81 17.91 1.53
N LEU A 81 2.56 18.17 1.12
CA LEU A 81 1.39 17.78 1.89
C LEU A 81 1.30 16.26 2.00
N ASP A 82 1.46 15.52 0.90
CA ASP A 82 1.40 14.05 0.91
C ASP A 82 2.47 13.44 1.83
N ILE A 83 3.74 13.78 1.65
CA ILE A 83 4.84 13.18 2.43
C ILE A 83 4.73 13.47 3.91
N THR A 84 4.12 14.60 4.30
CA THR A 84 3.92 14.95 5.71
C THR A 84 2.67 14.30 6.28
N MET A 85 1.56 14.31 5.54
CA MET A 85 0.27 13.79 6.03
C MET A 85 0.22 12.26 6.02
N SER A 86 0.85 11.59 5.05
CA SER A 86 0.83 10.13 4.93
C SER A 86 1.38 9.42 6.18
N PRO A 87 2.59 9.74 6.71
CA PRO A 87 3.08 9.16 7.95
C PRO A 87 2.19 9.44 9.17
N ILE A 88 1.61 10.64 9.25
CA ILE A 88 0.73 11.02 10.36
C ILE A 88 -0.54 10.17 10.36
N VAL A 89 -1.22 10.08 9.21
CA VAL A 89 -2.46 9.31 9.06
C VAL A 89 -2.20 7.82 9.26
N TRP A 90 -1.17 7.25 8.63
CA TRP A 90 -0.88 5.83 8.79
C TRP A 90 -0.33 5.46 10.17
N GLY A 91 0.36 6.38 10.84
CA GLY A 91 0.72 6.26 12.25
C GLY A 91 -0.51 6.24 13.15
N ALA A 92 -1.48 7.13 12.90
CA ALA A 92 -2.76 7.13 13.61
C ALA A 92 -3.56 5.84 13.34
N VAL A 93 -3.58 5.34 12.09
CA VAL A 93 -4.20 4.05 11.75
C VAL A 93 -3.55 2.92 12.56
N CYS A 94 -2.22 2.87 12.63
CA CYS A 94 -1.51 1.88 13.42
C CYS A 94 -1.87 1.96 14.92
N TRP A 95 -1.96 3.18 15.46
CA TRP A 95 -2.25 3.42 16.87
C TRP A 95 -3.70 3.09 17.25
N HIS A 96 -4.68 3.50 16.44
CA HIS A 96 -6.11 3.40 16.78
C HIS A 96 -6.79 2.14 16.22
N VAL A 97 -6.38 1.69 15.05
CA VAL A 97 -6.99 0.56 14.32
C VAL A 97 -6.16 -0.70 14.55
N ALA A 98 -4.91 -0.71 14.06
CA ALA A 98 -4.07 -1.90 14.02
C ALA A 98 -3.77 -2.47 15.44
N ARG A 99 -3.54 -1.59 16.43
CA ARG A 99 -3.31 -1.99 17.84
C ARG A 99 -4.46 -2.83 18.42
N ASN A 100 -5.69 -2.55 18.01
CA ASN A 100 -6.90 -3.16 18.58
C ASN A 100 -7.42 -4.35 17.75
N GLN A 101 -6.85 -4.61 16.56
CA GLN A 101 -7.27 -5.68 15.66
C GLN A 101 -6.49 -6.98 15.91
N VAL A 102 -6.73 -7.58 17.07
CA VAL A 102 -6.09 -8.87 17.41
C VAL A 102 -6.60 -9.97 16.47
N LYS A 103 -7.87 -9.93 16.08
CA LYS A 103 -8.52 -10.95 15.25
C LYS A 103 -7.90 -11.11 13.87
N TYR A 104 -7.52 -9.99 13.25
CA TYR A 104 -6.92 -9.96 11.91
C TYR A 104 -5.39 -9.89 11.95
N THR A 105 -4.79 -10.30 13.08
CA THR A 105 -3.36 -10.56 13.18
C THR A 105 -3.14 -12.05 12.96
N GLN A 106 -2.92 -12.47 11.71
CA GLN A 106 -2.49 -13.84 11.43
C GLN A 106 -1.12 -13.83 10.78
N SER A 107 -0.20 -14.61 11.34
CA SER A 107 1.08 -14.89 10.70
C SER A 107 0.84 -15.73 9.45
N LEU A 108 1.23 -15.20 8.30
CA LEU A 108 1.26 -15.98 7.06
C LEU A 108 2.18 -17.18 7.33
N ARG A 109 1.73 -18.40 7.05
CA ARG A 109 2.52 -19.59 7.33
C ARG A 109 3.06 -20.16 6.03
N ILE A 110 4.38 -20.11 5.83
CA ILE A 110 5.01 -20.77 4.68
C ILE A 110 5.23 -22.24 5.05
N GLY A 111 4.60 -23.15 4.30
CA GLY A 111 4.81 -24.58 4.45
C GLY A 111 6.13 -25.02 3.79
N LEU A 112 6.99 -25.72 4.52
CA LEU A 112 8.28 -26.24 4.02
C LEU A 112 8.22 -27.71 3.59
N GLY A 113 7.03 -28.23 3.27
CA GLY A 113 6.86 -29.59 2.73
C GLY A 113 6.93 -30.75 3.74
N SER A 114 7.17 -30.49 5.02
CA SER A 114 7.33 -31.52 6.09
C SER A 114 6.30 -31.41 7.23
N GLY A 115 5.16 -30.75 6.99
CA GLY A 115 4.19 -30.41 8.04
C GLY A 115 4.67 -29.26 8.96
N GLN A 116 5.90 -28.77 8.80
CA GLN A 116 6.40 -27.58 9.46
C GLN A 116 6.00 -26.31 8.69
N SER A 117 5.54 -25.31 9.44
CA SER A 117 5.21 -23.99 8.91
C SER A 117 5.99 -22.90 9.64
N ILE A 118 6.70 -22.04 8.92
CA ILE A 118 7.34 -20.87 9.52
C ILE A 118 6.31 -19.73 9.55
N PRO A 119 6.02 -19.14 10.72
CA PRO A 119 5.21 -17.94 10.80
C PRO A 119 6.00 -16.76 10.23
N LEU A 120 5.54 -16.29 9.08
CA LEU A 120 5.98 -15.09 8.40
C LEU A 120 5.08 -13.94 8.88
N ASN A 121 5.58 -13.16 9.82
CA ASN A 121 4.91 -11.95 10.33
C ASN A 121 5.40 -10.70 9.56
N TRP A 122 4.74 -9.57 9.78
CA TRP A 122 5.14 -8.28 9.19
C TRP A 122 6.63 -7.95 9.39
N ALA A 123 7.21 -8.29 10.55
CA ALA A 123 8.60 -7.99 10.86
C ALA A 123 9.56 -8.79 9.97
N ALA A 124 9.33 -10.10 9.84
CA ALA A 124 10.09 -10.96 8.94
C ALA A 124 9.95 -10.50 7.47
N LEU A 125 8.74 -10.17 7.02
CA LEU A 125 8.49 -9.62 5.68
C LEU A 125 9.24 -8.30 5.45
N THR A 126 9.26 -7.42 6.44
CA THR A 126 9.95 -6.13 6.37
C THR A 126 11.46 -6.31 6.23
N VAL A 127 12.05 -7.26 6.97
CA VAL A 127 13.47 -7.59 6.88
C VAL A 127 13.82 -8.26 5.55
N ILE A 128 13.01 -9.21 5.08
CA ILE A 128 13.23 -9.89 3.79
C ILE A 128 13.19 -8.88 2.65
N THR A 129 12.20 -7.98 2.65
CA THR A 129 12.07 -6.94 1.62
C THR A 129 13.23 -5.96 1.65
N TYR A 130 13.78 -5.63 2.82
CA TYR A 130 14.99 -4.80 2.93
C TYR A 130 16.19 -5.44 2.23
N PHE A 131 16.53 -6.69 2.58
CA PHE A 131 17.67 -7.39 1.97
C PHE A 131 17.46 -7.61 0.46
N PHE A 132 16.25 -7.96 0.05
CA PHE A 132 15.92 -8.07 -1.37
C PHE A 132 16.12 -6.75 -2.12
N SER A 133 15.75 -5.62 -1.50
CA SER A 133 15.92 -4.29 -2.09
C SER A 133 17.38 -3.88 -2.19
N MET A 134 18.22 -4.27 -1.24
CA MET A 134 19.67 -4.11 -1.36
C MET A 134 20.24 -4.89 -2.55
N VAL A 135 19.81 -6.14 -2.74
CA VAL A 135 20.24 -6.96 -3.88
C VAL A 135 19.76 -6.34 -5.20
N LEU A 136 18.50 -5.92 -5.29
CA LEU A 136 17.96 -5.28 -6.49
C LEU A 136 18.70 -3.98 -6.84
N HIS A 137 18.99 -3.15 -5.83
CA HIS A 137 19.77 -1.93 -6.00
C HIS A 137 21.21 -2.24 -6.47
N TYR A 138 21.84 -3.27 -5.91
CA TYR A 138 23.17 -3.70 -6.33
C TYR A 138 23.20 -4.19 -7.80
N LEU A 139 22.18 -4.95 -8.22
CA LEU A 139 22.07 -5.46 -9.59
C LEU A 139 21.65 -4.40 -10.61
N ASN A 140 20.93 -3.37 -10.17
CA ASN A 140 20.42 -2.28 -11.00
C ASN A 140 20.79 -0.95 -10.36
N PRO A 141 22.07 -0.55 -10.35
CA PRO A 141 22.44 0.72 -9.76
C PRO A 141 21.79 1.87 -10.54
N PRO A 142 21.34 2.94 -9.84
CA PRO A 142 20.82 4.11 -10.52
C PRO A 142 21.87 4.65 -11.49
N VAL A 143 21.45 4.95 -12.72
CA VAL A 143 22.32 5.57 -13.69
C VAL A 143 22.67 6.96 -13.15
N LYS A 144 23.96 7.26 -12.97
CA LYS A 144 24.47 8.56 -12.46
C LYS A 144 23.89 9.79 -13.18
N SER A 145 23.34 9.61 -14.37
CA SER A 145 22.68 10.65 -15.15
C SER A 145 21.29 11.05 -14.63
N TRP A 146 20.64 10.25 -13.78
CA TRP A 146 19.27 10.51 -13.32
C TRP A 146 19.21 11.57 -12.21
N THR A 147 20.26 11.69 -11.40
CA THR A 147 20.37 12.73 -10.36
C THR A 147 20.96 14.04 -10.87
N GLY A 148 21.46 14.08 -12.11
CA GLY A 148 21.97 15.29 -12.77
C GLY A 148 23.22 15.93 -12.15
N ASP A 149 23.54 15.60 -10.89
CA ASP A 149 24.63 16.17 -10.11
C ASP A 149 25.59 15.07 -9.65
N ILE A 150 26.80 15.11 -10.21
CA ILE A 150 27.93 14.24 -9.83
C ILE A 150 28.58 14.75 -8.51
N HIS A 151 28.17 15.94 -8.03
CA HIS A 151 28.84 16.67 -6.96
C HIS A 151 28.17 16.63 -5.59
N ASN A 152 26.96 16.07 -5.48
CA ASN A 152 26.32 15.85 -4.18
C ASN A 152 26.46 14.37 -3.83
N GLU A 153 27.13 14.07 -2.72
CA GLU A 153 27.17 12.72 -2.18
C GLU A 153 25.73 12.19 -2.10
N PRO A 154 25.42 11.03 -2.70
CA PRO A 154 24.07 10.50 -2.67
C PRO A 154 23.65 10.35 -1.22
N TRP A 155 22.52 10.97 -0.85
CA TRP A 155 21.99 10.87 0.49
C TRP A 155 21.98 9.40 0.93
N PRO A 156 22.62 9.04 2.05
CA PRO A 156 22.95 7.65 2.33
C PRO A 156 21.73 6.75 2.18
N MET A 157 21.80 5.69 1.36
CA MET A 157 20.72 4.72 1.22
C MET A 157 19.36 5.26 0.71
N ALA A 158 19.28 6.47 0.15
CA ALA A 158 18.03 6.98 -0.43
C ALA A 158 17.47 6.03 -1.51
N ASP A 159 18.32 5.60 -2.44
CA ASP A 159 17.95 4.69 -3.54
C ASP A 159 17.45 3.34 -3.04
N VAL A 160 18.17 2.75 -2.07
CA VAL A 160 17.76 1.50 -1.40
C VAL A 160 16.41 1.69 -0.72
N SER A 161 16.18 2.85 -0.09
CA SER A 161 14.91 3.18 0.57
C SER A 161 13.75 3.31 -0.42
N VAL A 162 14.00 3.80 -1.64
CA VAL A 162 12.95 3.81 -2.69
C VAL A 162 12.57 2.39 -3.10
N VAL A 163 13.56 1.55 -3.44
CA VAL A 163 13.33 0.15 -3.84
C VAL A 163 12.66 -0.63 -2.70
N TRP A 164 13.09 -0.37 -1.47
CA TRP A 164 12.49 -0.96 -0.28
C TRP A 164 11.05 -0.51 -0.07
N ASN A 165 10.75 0.78 -0.21
CA ASN A 165 9.37 1.24 -0.13
C ASN A 165 8.47 0.54 -1.15
N MET A 166 8.88 0.44 -2.42
CA MET A 166 8.06 -0.17 -3.47
C MET A 166 7.87 -1.68 -3.25
N THR A 167 8.93 -2.38 -2.87
CA THR A 167 8.87 -3.82 -2.57
C THR A 167 8.01 -4.08 -1.34
N LEU A 168 8.17 -3.26 -0.29
CA LEU A 168 7.39 -3.38 0.94
C LEU A 168 5.91 -3.14 0.69
N ASP A 169 5.55 -2.12 -0.09
CA ASP A 169 4.17 -1.86 -0.51
C ASP A 169 3.57 -3.10 -1.20
N CYS A 170 4.29 -3.72 -2.13
CA CYS A 170 3.85 -4.94 -2.81
C CYS A 170 3.60 -6.09 -1.83
N VAL A 171 4.54 -6.35 -0.92
CA VAL A 171 4.47 -7.47 0.01
C VAL A 171 3.44 -7.23 1.13
N ALA A 172 3.12 -5.97 1.44
CA ALA A 172 2.11 -5.58 2.41
C ALA A 172 0.70 -6.12 2.05
N MET A 173 0.46 -6.54 0.80
CA MET A 173 -0.82 -7.15 0.40
C MET A 173 -0.97 -8.61 0.81
N PHE A 174 0.12 -9.35 1.07
CA PHE A 174 0.01 -10.77 1.43
C PHE A 174 -0.76 -11.02 2.73
N PRO A 175 -0.53 -10.29 3.84
CA PRO A 175 -1.35 -10.45 5.04
C PRO A 175 -2.84 -10.18 4.79
N GLN A 176 -3.18 -9.14 4.02
CA GLN A 176 -4.57 -8.82 3.68
C GLN A 176 -5.22 -9.93 2.84
N LEU A 177 -4.52 -10.42 1.81
CA LEU A 177 -4.98 -11.54 0.97
C LEU A 177 -5.19 -12.81 1.81
N TYR A 178 -4.33 -13.06 2.79
CA TYR A 178 -4.48 -14.20 3.67
C TYR A 178 -5.70 -14.05 4.60
N VAL A 179 -5.90 -12.87 5.19
CA VAL A 179 -7.08 -12.58 6.03
C VAL A 179 -8.37 -12.76 5.24
N ILE A 180 -8.49 -12.14 4.06
CA ILE A 180 -9.73 -12.28 3.26
C ILE A 180 -10.00 -13.74 2.88
N TYR A 181 -8.96 -14.52 2.60
CA TYR A 181 -9.11 -15.93 2.21
C TYR A 181 -9.52 -16.83 3.38
N LYS A 182 -9.11 -16.49 4.61
CA LYS A 182 -9.30 -17.33 5.80
C LYS A 182 -10.52 -16.98 6.63
N THR A 183 -11.02 -15.75 6.55
CA THR A 183 -12.23 -15.37 7.27
C THR A 183 -13.45 -15.80 6.47
N ASP A 184 -14.59 -16.04 7.12
CA ASP A 184 -15.90 -16.16 6.45
C ASP A 184 -16.82 -14.97 6.80
N GLU A 185 -16.23 -13.94 7.39
CA GLU A 185 -16.98 -12.82 7.93
C GLU A 185 -17.57 -11.94 6.84
N PRO A 186 -18.77 -11.37 7.10
CA PRO A 186 -19.36 -10.41 6.20
C PRO A 186 -18.49 -9.16 6.10
N VAL A 187 -18.52 -8.55 4.93
CA VAL A 187 -17.77 -7.34 4.63
C VAL A 187 -18.47 -6.13 5.23
N SER A 188 -17.74 -5.25 5.95
CA SER A 188 -18.28 -3.97 6.40
C SER A 188 -18.20 -2.90 5.30
N ASP A 189 -19.15 -1.95 5.29
CA ASP A 189 -19.16 -0.83 4.34
C ASP A 189 -17.85 -0.03 4.36
N GLY A 190 -17.29 0.21 5.56
CA GLY A 190 -16.02 0.92 5.68
C GLY A 190 -14.85 0.14 5.08
N ALA A 191 -14.85 -1.19 5.16
CA ALA A 191 -13.87 -2.00 4.45
C ALA A 191 -14.05 -1.86 2.92
N ALA A 192 -15.28 -1.77 2.41
CA ALA A 192 -15.54 -1.60 0.98
C ALA A 192 -15.02 -0.25 0.46
N ASN A 193 -15.28 0.84 1.18
CA ASN A 193 -14.78 2.17 0.82
C ASN A 193 -13.24 2.23 0.87
N PHE A 194 -12.63 1.62 1.89
CA PHE A 194 -11.18 1.50 2.00
C PHE A 194 -10.58 0.76 0.79
N VAL A 195 -11.11 -0.43 0.47
CA VAL A 195 -10.62 -1.27 -0.64
C VAL A 195 -10.81 -0.58 -1.98
N GLY A 196 -11.98 0.01 -2.22
CA GLY A 196 -12.27 0.74 -3.44
C GLY A 196 -11.29 1.90 -3.65
N THR A 197 -11.08 2.71 -2.63
CA THR A 197 -10.15 3.86 -2.69
C THR A 197 -8.70 3.41 -2.91
N LEU A 198 -8.28 2.31 -2.27
CA LEU A 198 -6.97 1.72 -2.48
C LEU A 198 -6.79 1.18 -3.91
N CYS A 199 -7.82 0.57 -4.50
CA CYS A 199 -7.81 0.13 -5.90
C CYS A 199 -7.64 1.31 -6.86
N VAL A 200 -8.38 2.41 -6.65
CA VAL A 200 -8.26 3.62 -7.48
C VAL A 200 -6.84 4.17 -7.44
N SER A 201 -6.22 4.21 -6.25
CA SER A 201 -4.80 4.60 -6.10
C SER A 201 -3.89 3.76 -7.01
N ARG A 202 -4.05 2.44 -7.04
CA ARG A 202 -3.21 1.54 -7.85
C ARG A 202 -3.44 1.71 -9.36
N VAL A 203 -4.69 1.86 -9.79
CA VAL A 203 -5.01 2.12 -11.19
C VAL A 203 -4.36 3.43 -11.68
N LEU A 204 -4.45 4.50 -10.88
CA LEU A 204 -3.82 5.77 -11.21
C LEU A 204 -2.29 5.69 -11.28
N ARG A 205 -1.65 4.92 -10.38
CA ARG A 205 -0.21 4.63 -10.48
C ARG A 205 0.15 3.89 -11.75
N MET A 206 -0.66 2.90 -12.15
CA MET A 206 -0.40 2.19 -13.40
C MET A 206 -0.56 3.09 -14.64
N PHE A 207 -1.51 4.02 -14.63
CA PHE A 207 -1.59 5.05 -15.67
C PHE A 207 -0.35 5.96 -15.68
N ALA A 208 0.18 6.34 -14.52
CA ALA A 208 1.41 7.12 -14.44
C ALA A 208 2.60 6.36 -15.06
N TRP A 209 2.81 5.10 -14.67
CA TRP A 209 3.89 4.26 -15.23
C TRP A 209 3.71 4.00 -16.72
N GLY A 210 2.49 3.70 -17.16
CA GLY A 210 2.17 3.51 -18.57
C GLY A 210 2.46 4.76 -19.40
N HIS A 211 2.15 5.94 -18.89
CA HIS A 211 2.45 7.21 -19.55
C HIS A 211 3.96 7.48 -19.64
N ILE A 212 4.73 7.19 -18.57
CA ILE A 212 6.20 7.33 -18.56
C ILE A 212 6.82 6.43 -19.64
N ILE A 213 6.44 5.16 -19.67
CA ILE A 213 6.94 4.18 -20.65
C ILE A 213 6.54 4.58 -22.07
N TYR A 214 5.29 4.99 -22.27
CA TYR A 214 4.79 5.45 -23.57
C TYR A 214 5.57 6.68 -24.05
N THR A 215 5.81 7.66 -23.18
CA THR A 215 6.55 8.88 -23.53
C THR A 215 8.00 8.58 -23.89
N ALA A 216 8.66 7.69 -23.14
CA ALA A 216 10.01 7.23 -23.47
C ALA A 216 10.06 6.54 -24.85
N TRP A 217 9.09 5.67 -25.12
CA TRP A 217 8.96 4.98 -26.41
C TRP A 217 8.76 5.95 -27.58
N VAL A 218 7.81 6.88 -27.48
CA VAL A 218 7.53 7.89 -28.53
C VAL A 218 8.74 8.78 -28.80
N ARG A 219 9.53 9.09 -27.76
CA ARG A 219 10.74 9.92 -27.88
C ARG A 219 11.99 9.13 -28.29
N ALA A 220 11.86 7.83 -28.54
CA ALA A 220 12.98 6.91 -28.79
C ALA A 220 14.09 7.02 -27.71
N VAL A 221 13.69 7.27 -26.46
CA VAL A 221 14.58 7.32 -25.30
C VAL A 221 14.58 5.95 -24.63
N GLU A 222 15.78 5.41 -24.38
CA GLU A 222 15.92 4.15 -23.65
C GLU A 222 15.38 4.30 -22.23
N VAL A 223 14.52 3.37 -21.82
CA VAL A 223 14.00 3.31 -20.46
C VAL A 223 15.10 2.79 -19.54
N PRO A 224 15.55 3.56 -18.53
CA PRO A 224 16.61 3.12 -17.64
C PRO A 224 16.27 1.80 -16.96
N ALA A 225 17.20 0.84 -16.92
CA ALA A 225 16.99 -0.46 -16.27
C ALA A 225 16.50 -0.30 -14.81
N PHE A 226 17.02 0.70 -14.09
CA PHE A 226 16.62 1.03 -12.73
C PHE A 226 15.14 1.39 -12.58
N LEU A 227 14.47 1.90 -13.64
CA LEU A 227 13.03 2.20 -13.60
C LEU A 227 12.21 0.94 -13.31
N TRP A 228 12.68 -0.23 -13.75
CA TRP A 228 12.00 -1.50 -13.52
C TRP A 228 11.96 -1.92 -12.05
N CYS A 229 12.89 -1.42 -11.22
CA CYS A 229 12.84 -1.59 -9.77
C CYS A 229 11.62 -0.90 -9.14
N TYR A 230 10.96 0.01 -9.85
CA TYR A 230 9.71 0.65 -9.44
C TYR A 230 8.49 0.04 -10.10
N VAL A 231 8.54 -0.10 -11.44
CA VAL A 231 7.40 -0.57 -12.23
C VAL A 231 7.02 -2.00 -11.86
N LEU A 232 8.00 -2.89 -11.66
CA LEU A 232 7.72 -4.30 -11.40
C LEU A 232 7.03 -4.52 -10.04
N PRO A 233 7.53 -4.00 -8.89
CA PRO A 233 6.81 -4.13 -7.63
C PRO A 233 5.41 -3.50 -7.65
N ASP A 234 5.23 -2.33 -8.26
CA ASP A 234 3.91 -1.69 -8.35
C ASP A 234 2.94 -2.48 -9.25
N THR A 235 3.44 -3.09 -10.33
CA THR A 235 2.64 -3.99 -11.18
C THR A 235 2.22 -5.24 -10.41
N LEU A 236 3.16 -5.88 -9.70
CA LEU A 236 2.87 -7.04 -8.85
C LEU A 236 1.86 -6.69 -7.76
N HIS A 237 2.03 -5.55 -7.09
CA HIS A 237 1.07 -5.03 -6.13
C HIS A 237 -0.31 -4.88 -6.77
N THR A 238 -0.39 -4.26 -7.95
CA THR A 238 -1.67 -4.05 -8.65
C THR A 238 -2.36 -5.37 -8.99
N VAL A 239 -1.60 -6.39 -9.41
CA VAL A 239 -2.14 -7.75 -9.65
C VAL A 239 -2.65 -8.38 -8.35
N LEU A 240 -1.88 -8.30 -7.26
CA LEU A 240 -2.31 -8.78 -5.94
C LEU A 240 -3.56 -8.05 -5.44
N MET A 241 -3.65 -6.74 -5.68
CA MET A 241 -4.82 -5.93 -5.37
C MET A 241 -6.02 -6.31 -6.22
N GLY A 242 -5.82 -6.67 -7.50
CA GLY A 242 -6.86 -7.20 -8.37
C GLY A 242 -7.42 -8.52 -7.86
N ASN A 243 -6.55 -9.45 -7.45
CA ASN A 243 -6.98 -10.70 -6.81
C ASN A 243 -7.74 -10.44 -5.49
N TYR A 244 -7.24 -9.51 -4.68
CA TYR A 244 -7.91 -9.10 -3.46
C TYR A 244 -9.31 -8.54 -3.74
N LEU A 245 -9.45 -7.68 -4.74
CA LEU A 245 -10.74 -7.11 -5.15
C LEU A 245 -11.72 -8.20 -5.59
N VAL A 246 -11.28 -9.21 -6.35
CA VAL A 246 -12.15 -10.34 -6.75
C VAL A 246 -12.67 -11.10 -5.53
N LEU A 247 -11.79 -11.50 -4.61
CA LEU A 247 -12.18 -12.18 -3.37
C LEU A 247 -13.11 -11.33 -2.52
N PHE A 248 -12.84 -10.03 -2.45
CA PHE A 248 -13.64 -9.05 -1.74
C PHE A 248 -15.05 -8.93 -2.33
N LEU A 249 -15.17 -8.82 -3.65
CA LEU A 249 -16.46 -8.73 -4.35
C LEU A 249 -17.28 -10.01 -4.24
N GLN A 250 -16.64 -11.19 -4.27
CA GLN A 250 -17.32 -12.46 -4.03
C GLN A 250 -17.93 -12.50 -2.63
N LYS A 251 -17.19 -12.07 -1.62
CA LYS A 251 -17.68 -11.97 -0.24
C LYS A 251 -18.76 -10.93 -0.05
N LEU A 252 -18.61 -9.77 -0.69
CA LEU A 252 -19.63 -8.73 -0.68
C LEU A 252 -20.95 -9.27 -1.28
N LYS A 253 -20.87 -9.95 -2.43
CA LYS A 253 -22.03 -10.61 -3.05
C LYS A 253 -22.69 -11.60 -2.08
N ASN A 254 -21.91 -12.48 -1.45
CA ASN A 254 -22.45 -13.47 -0.51
C ASN A 254 -23.11 -12.80 0.71
N THR A 255 -22.55 -11.69 1.18
CA THR A 255 -23.11 -10.88 2.28
C THR A 255 -24.45 -10.28 1.89
N VAL A 256 -24.55 -9.70 0.69
CA VAL A 256 -25.80 -9.11 0.16
C VAL A 256 -26.88 -10.18 -0.02
N VAL A 257 -26.54 -11.35 -0.57
CA VAL A 257 -27.50 -12.46 -0.71
C VAL A 257 -27.99 -12.95 0.66
N ALA A 258 -27.10 -13.10 1.63
CA ALA A 258 -27.47 -13.52 2.98
C ALA A 258 -28.44 -12.52 3.63
N TRP A 259 -28.25 -11.21 3.44
CA TRP A 259 -29.18 -10.19 3.92
C TRP A 259 -30.53 -10.23 3.21
N GLY A 260 -30.55 -10.46 1.90
CA GLY A 260 -31.79 -10.63 1.14
C GLY A 260 -32.64 -11.78 1.67
N ASN A 261 -32.02 -12.95 1.85
CA ASN A 261 -32.70 -14.13 2.38
C ASN A 261 -33.22 -13.91 3.81
N ALA A 262 -32.41 -13.27 4.68
CA ALA A 262 -32.83 -12.96 6.04
C ALA A 262 -34.00 -11.96 6.10
N ALA A 263 -34.10 -11.05 5.13
CA ALA A 263 -35.22 -10.13 5.03
C ALA A 263 -36.50 -10.85 4.57
N GLU A 264 -36.38 -11.84 3.68
CA GLU A 264 -37.51 -12.68 3.25
C GLU A 264 -38.08 -13.54 4.38
N GLU A 265 -37.26 -14.03 5.31
CA GLU A 265 -37.71 -14.82 6.46
C GLU A 265 -38.52 -14.02 7.51
N ILE A 266 -38.43 -12.69 7.49
CA ILE A 266 -39.13 -11.80 8.42
C ILE A 266 -40.55 -11.45 7.92
N VAL A 267 -40.82 -11.63 6.62
CA VAL A 267 -42.09 -11.30 5.96
C VAL A 267 -43.04 -12.50 5.99
#